data_AF-A0A524CB88-F1
#
_entry.id   AF-A0A524CB88-F1
#
_cell.length_a   1.000
_cell.length_b   1.000
_cell.length_c   1.000
_cell.angle_alpha   90.00
_cell.angle_beta   90.00
_cell.angle_gamma   90.00
#
_symmetry.space_group_name_H-M   'P 1'
#
loop_
_entity.id
_entity.type
_entity.pdbx_description
1 polymer ?
#
loop_
_entity_poly.entity_id
_entity_poly.type
_entity_poly.pdbx_seq_one_letter_code
_entity_poly.pdbx_strand_id
1 'polypeptide(L)'
;MATIKIQNKKELDNLIENLTLRLGKKISQQEVIDACIKLSTSHIDELIDYFSPTPRISEERIKEILTMAEDFEYYTSGDIDTDLYEQD
;
A
#
# COMPACT_ATOMS: atom_id res chain seq x y z
N MET A 1 3.58 -11.10 -9.93
CA MET A 1 2.39 -10.45 -9.34
C MET A 1 2.34 -10.86 -7.88
N ALA A 2 2.42 -9.91 -6.95
CA ALA A 2 2.33 -10.22 -5.53
C ALA A 2 0.90 -10.65 -5.19
N THR A 3 0.74 -11.86 -4.65
CA THR A 3 -0.56 -12.38 -4.22
C THR A 3 -0.95 -11.71 -2.90
N ILE A 4 -1.65 -10.58 -2.97
CA ILE A 4 -2.18 -9.92 -1.77
C ILE A 4 -3.31 -10.80 -1.21
N LYS A 5 -3.08 -11.38 -0.03
CA LYS A 5 -4.05 -12.23 0.65
C LYS A 5 -5.10 -11.34 1.30
N ILE A 6 -6.18 -11.05 0.59
CA ILE A 6 -7.30 -10.25 1.10
C ILE A 6 -7.93 -11.03 2.26
N GLN A 7 -7.69 -10.57 3.49
CA GLN A 7 -8.21 -11.21 4.70
C GLN A 7 -9.75 -11.17 4.75
N ASN A 8 -10.34 -10.09 4.23
CA ASN A 8 -11.79 -9.85 4.24
C ASN A 8 -12.45 -10.13 2.88
N LYS A 9 -12.10 -11.24 2.21
CA LYS A 9 -12.62 -11.58 0.87
C LYS A 9 -14.17 -11.50 0.80
N LYS A 10 -14.86 -11.95 1.85
CA LYS A 10 -16.33 -11.93 1.94
C LYS A 10 -16.92 -10.51 1.90
N GLU A 11 -16.25 -9.53 2.52
CA GLU A 11 -16.72 -8.14 2.52
C GLU A 11 -16.57 -7.52 1.13
N LEU A 12 -15.48 -7.84 0.44
CA LEU A 12 -15.25 -7.41 -0.93
C LEU A 12 -16.26 -8.04 -1.90
N ASP A 13 -16.55 -9.33 -1.75
CA ASP A 13 -17.57 -10.01 -2.57
C ASP A 13 -18.95 -9.36 -2.35
N ASN A 14 -19.34 -9.08 -1.11
CA ASN A 14 -20.59 -8.37 -0.79
C ASN A 14 -20.63 -6.96 -1.40
N LEU A 15 -19.51 -6.23 -1.39
CA LEU A 15 -19.40 -4.90 -1.99
C LEU A 15 -19.59 -4.97 -3.51
N ILE A 16 -18.95 -5.94 -4.18
CA ILE A 16 -19.08 -6.17 -5.62
C ILE A 16 -20.53 -6.52 -5.99
N GLU A 17 -21.19 -7.38 -5.22
CA GLU A 17 -22.60 -7.75 -5.43
C GLU A 17 -23.52 -6.52 -5.31
N ASN A 18 -23.35 -5.73 -4.24
CA ASN A 18 -24.13 -4.50 -4.05
C ASN A 18 -23.93 -3.49 -5.18
N LEU A 19 -22.68 -3.28 -5.61
CA LEU A 19 -22.37 -2.40 -6.73
C LEU A 19 -22.97 -2.91 -8.04
N THR A 20 -22.86 -4.23 -8.28
CA THR A 20 -23.42 -4.86 -9.49
C THR A 20 -24.93 -4.71 -9.55
N LEU A 21 -25.63 -4.94 -8.44
CA LEU A 21 -27.09 -4.79 -8.36
C LEU A 21 -27.54 -3.34 -8.56
N ARG A 22 -26.82 -2.37 -7.97
CA ARG A 22 -27.18 -0.95 -8.05
C ARG A 22 -26.87 -0.34 -9.42
N LEU A 23 -25.79 -0.77 -10.06
CA LEU A 23 -25.33 -0.22 -11.35
C LEU A 23 -25.87 -1.00 -12.54
N GLY A 24 -26.47 -2.18 -12.33
CA GLY A 24 -27.01 -3.04 -13.39
C GLY A 24 -25.94 -3.61 -14.32
N LYS A 25 -24.66 -3.54 -13.92
CA LYS A 25 -23.50 -4.00 -14.68
C LYS A 25 -22.61 -4.86 -13.79
N LYS A 26 -22.13 -5.97 -14.33
CA LYS A 26 -21.10 -6.79 -13.66
C LYS A 26 -19.82 -5.97 -13.49
N ILE A 27 -19.36 -5.82 -12.25
CA ILE A 27 -18.09 -5.16 -11.92
C ILE A 27 -17.09 -6.22 -11.48
N SER A 28 -15.87 -6.15 -12.00
CA SER A 28 -14.78 -7.03 -11.58
C SER A 28 -14.18 -6.59 -10.24
N GLN A 29 -13.57 -7.52 -9.53
CA GLN A 29 -12.86 -7.23 -8.29
C GLN A 29 -11.76 -6.17 -8.47
N GLN A 30 -11.04 -6.22 -9.60
CA GLN A 30 -10.00 -5.25 -9.92
C GLN A 30 -10.58 -3.84 -10.12
N GLU A 31 -11.70 -3.71 -10.85
CA GLU A 31 -12.38 -2.42 -11.04
C GLU A 31 -12.81 -1.81 -9.69
N VAL A 32 -13.30 -2.61 -8.76
CA VAL A 32 -13.67 -2.14 -7.41
C VAL A 32 -12.44 -1.67 -6.65
N ILE A 33 -11.35 -2.43 -6.67
CA ILE A 33 -10.10 -2.04 -5.98
C ILE A 33 -9.54 -0.74 -6.57
N ASP A 34 -9.48 -0.63 -7.91
CA ASP A 34 -8.99 0.58 -8.59
C ASP A 34 -9.85 1.80 -8.25
N ALA A 35 -11.18 1.63 -8.16
CA ALA A 35 -12.10 2.67 -7.74
C ALA A 35 -11.87 3.06 -6.27
N CYS A 36 -11.72 2.09 -5.37
CA CYS A 36 -11.43 2.34 -3.96
C CYS A 36 -10.12 3.11 -3.79
N ILE A 37 -9.06 2.78 -4.53
CA ILE A 37 -7.79 3.51 -4.49
C ILE A 37 -8.01 4.97 -4.89
N LYS A 38 -8.68 5.22 -6.02
CA LYS A 38 -8.96 6.59 -6.50
C LYS A 38 -9.81 7.41 -5.53
N LEU A 39 -10.86 6.79 -4.97
CA LEU A 39 -11.72 7.43 -3.98
C LEU A 39 -10.94 7.73 -2.70
N SER A 40 -10.12 6.78 -2.23
CA SER A 40 -9.31 6.95 -1.03
C SER A 40 -8.26 8.05 -1.19
N THR A 41 -7.68 8.24 -2.38
CA THR A 41 -6.81 9.39 -2.66
C THR A 41 -7.54 10.73 -2.50
N SER A 42 -8.82 10.78 -2.87
CA SER A 42 -9.64 11.99 -2.74
C SER A 42 -10.14 12.23 -1.30
N HIS A 43 -10.16 11.17 -0.49
CA HIS A 43 -10.62 11.15 0.91
C HIS A 43 -9.49 10.69 1.85
N ILE A 44 -8.28 11.22 1.62
CA ILE A 44 -7.06 10.73 2.30
C ILE A 44 -7.12 10.92 3.82
N ASP A 45 -7.71 12.02 4.30
CA ASP A 45 -7.88 12.28 5.74
C ASP A 45 -8.74 11.19 6.40
N GLU A 46 -9.86 10.81 5.78
CA GLU A 46 -10.75 9.74 6.29
C GLU A 46 -10.03 8.38 6.29
N LEU A 47 -9.21 8.13 5.27
CA LEU A 47 -8.39 6.92 5.19
C LEU A 47 -7.32 6.90 6.29
N ILE A 48 -6.66 8.02 6.56
CA ILE A 48 -5.69 8.15 7.64
C ILE A 48 -6.36 7.89 9.00
N ASP A 49 -7.54 8.47 9.22
CA ASP A 49 -8.31 8.29 10.46
C ASP A 49 -8.76 6.83 10.64
N TYR A 50 -9.06 6.11 9.55
CA TYR A 50 -9.36 4.67 9.59
C TYR A 50 -8.15 3.83 10.06
N PHE A 51 -6.92 4.19 9.66
CA PHE A 51 -5.71 3.46 10.04
C PHE A 51 -5.17 3.84 11.42
N SER A 52 -5.52 5.00 11.98
CA SER A 52 -5.00 5.44 13.27
C SER A 52 -5.93 6.42 14.00
N PRO A 53 -6.45 6.07 15.20
CA PRO A 53 -6.93 7.06 16.18
C PRO A 53 -5.78 7.79 16.91
N THR A 54 -4.52 7.50 16.58
CA THR A 54 -3.28 7.99 17.21
C THR A 54 -2.60 9.09 16.38
N PRO A 55 -1.77 9.96 17.01
CA PRO A 55 -1.45 11.29 16.50
C PRO A 55 -0.70 11.30 15.16
N ARG A 56 -1.10 12.25 14.31
CA ARG A 56 -0.50 12.51 13.00
C ARG A 56 1.01 12.72 13.13
N ILE A 57 1.77 11.96 12.33
CA ILE A 57 3.19 12.24 12.09
C ILE A 57 3.26 13.59 11.37
N SER A 58 4.14 14.49 11.83
CA SER A 58 4.29 15.81 11.21
C SER A 58 4.83 15.68 9.79
N GLU A 59 4.49 16.63 8.91
CA GLU A 59 5.02 16.67 7.53
C GLU A 59 6.55 16.69 7.50
N GLU A 60 7.19 17.31 8.50
CA GLU A 60 8.65 17.31 8.67
C GLU A 60 9.20 15.89 8.85
N ARG A 61 8.55 15.07 9.68
CA ARG A 61 8.97 13.69 9.92
C ARG A 61 8.71 12.79 8.70
N ILE A 62 7.67 13.08 7.92
CA ILE A 62 7.43 12.39 6.63
C ILE A 62 8.58 12.68 5.66
N LYS A 63 9.00 13.95 5.55
CA LYS A 63 10.13 14.34 4.70
C LYS A 63 11.42 13.67 5.15
N GLU A 64 11.72 13.64 6.45
CA GLU A 64 12.91 12.93 6.97
C GLU A 64 12.93 11.44 6.58
N ILE A 65 11.79 10.73 6.71
CA ILE A 65 11.71 9.30 6.36
C ILE A 65 11.92 9.08 4.85
N LEU A 66 11.36 9.95 4.02
CA LEU A 66 11.53 9.87 2.56
C LEU A 66 12.99 10.13 2.16
N THR A 67 13.65 11.11 2.77
CA THR A 67 15.07 11.41 2.53
C THR A 67 15.97 10.29 3.06
N MET A 68 15.68 9.71 4.22
CA MET A 68 16.42 8.54 4.74
C MET A 68 16.30 7.30 3.84
N ALA A 69 15.18 7.12 3.14
CA ALA A 69 15.01 6.03 2.19
C ALA A 69 15.79 6.26 0.87
N GLU A 70 15.99 7.52 0.47
CA GLU A 70 16.88 7.89 -0.65
C GLU A 70 18.36 7.75 -0.30
N ASP A 71 18.76 8.08 0.93
CA ASP A 71 20.15 7.96 1.41
C ASP A 71 20.63 6.50 1.59
N PHE A 72 19.74 5.52 1.43
CA PHE A 72 20.10 4.10 1.32
C PHE A 72 20.66 3.76 -0.08
N GLU A 73 21.56 4.60 -0.61
CA GLU A 73 22.39 4.28 -1.79
C GLU A 73 23.42 3.21 -1.42
N TYR A 74 22.95 1.96 -1.24
CA TYR A 74 23.83 0.81 -1.09
C TYR A 74 24.34 0.42 -2.48
N TYR A 75 25.46 0.99 -2.89
CA TYR A 75 26.22 0.51 -4.05
C TYR A 75 26.96 -0.77 -3.66
N THR A 76 26.40 -1.94 -3.98
CA THR A 76 27.18 -3.19 -4.00
C THR A 76 28.13 -3.17 -5.19
N SER A 77 29.36 -2.70 -4.98
CA SER A 77 30.47 -3.01 -5.88
C SER A 77 31.26 -4.19 -5.32
N GLY A 78 30.71 -5.39 -5.40
CA GLY A 78 31.36 -6.62 -4.94
C GLY A 78 30.41 -7.81 -5.03
N ASP A 79 30.92 -8.95 -5.49
CA ASP A 79 30.18 -10.21 -5.45
C ASP A 79 29.85 -10.54 -3.98
N ILE A 80 28.63 -11.03 -3.73
CA ILE A 80 28.07 -11.18 -2.38
C ILE A 80 28.97 -12.05 -1.48
N ASP A 81 29.72 -12.96 -2.08
CA ASP A 81 30.62 -13.86 -1.37
C ASP A 81 31.86 -13.15 -0.79
N THR A 82 32.33 -12.03 -1.37
CA THR A 82 33.49 -11.29 -0.86
C THR A 82 33.17 -10.54 0.44
N ASP A 83 31.99 -9.92 0.51
CA ASP A 83 31.59 -9.10 1.67
C ASP A 83 31.22 -9.93 2.92
N LEU A 84 30.83 -11.20 2.72
CA LEU A 84 30.35 -12.08 3.81
C LEU A 84 31.41 -13.03 4.37
N TYR A 85 32.42 -13.40 3.59
CA TYR A 85 33.35 -14.48 3.96
C TYR A 85 34.82 -14.08 4.06
N GLU A 86 35.22 -12.86 3.66
CA GLU A 86 36.60 -12.36 3.83
C GLU A 86 36.78 -11.48 5.08
N GLN A 87 36.27 -11.92 6.23
CA GLN A 87 36.79 -11.46 7.52
C GLN A 87 37.72 -12.54 8.11
N ASP A 88 38.94 -12.59 7.58
CA ASP A 88 40.25 -12.81 8.26
C ASP A 88 41.36 -13.17 7.23
#